data_AF-A0A1Y1UJW5-F1
#
_entry.id   AF-A0A1Y1UJW5-F1
#
_cell.length_a   1.000
_cell.length_b   1.000
_cell.length_c   1.000
_cell.angle_alpha   90.00
_cell.angle_beta   90.00
_cell.angle_gamma   90.00
#
_symmetry.space_group_name_H-M   'P 1'
#
loop_
_entity.id
_entity.type
_entity.pdbx_description
1 polymer ?
#
loop_
_entity_poly.entity_id
_entity_poly.type
_entity_poly.pdbx_seq_one_letter_code
_entity_poly.pdbx_strand_id
1 'polypeptide(L)'
;MIPLFLLAASLLSSSALAATTCNGDDSLCDRSYSNMTFLGAHDSYAVGTSLADDQSSGVTDQLNDGIRTLQIQAHNMSDGIHLCHSACSLLDGGLMESYLAEVNTWVSANPNEVITIVIVNSDSLPPTAYESAFQSSGLQSHVYSPPSAAIAFNAWPTLGSLIDAGTTVVVFMNYDADFNQVPWIIDEFSNMFEDSYNDVDTTWSCAANRSGSNPASSLMMVNHFLDVVYDLAGTAIYIPDKDAINTTNSESSLEIHVDNCMTLWGRHPNHILLDFYNSNGNAPFDYVAQLNGVPAPTTNVQAVAPGGGENSSSGNGTDSSNQAQISSSSRSSTGSGGAYGRAGMLPTESWTLTVSLIGMGLGGGVVSLWL
;
A
#
# COMPACT_ATOMS: atom_id res chain seq x y z
N MET A 1 -35.72 -43.76 41.67
CA MET A 1 -36.31 -43.19 40.44
C MET A 1 -35.85 -41.74 40.37
N ILE A 2 -34.84 -41.45 39.57
CA ILE A 2 -34.28 -40.10 39.37
C ILE A 2 -34.88 -39.58 38.05
N PRO A 3 -35.54 -38.42 38.01
CA PRO A 3 -36.15 -37.93 36.78
C PRO A 3 -35.05 -37.31 35.90
N LEU A 4 -34.96 -37.83 34.68
CA LEU A 4 -34.09 -37.32 33.62
C LEU A 4 -34.76 -36.08 33.01
N PHE A 5 -34.26 -34.89 33.36
CA PHE A 5 -34.64 -33.65 32.66
C PHE A 5 -33.91 -33.61 31.32
N LEU A 6 -34.67 -33.70 30.23
CA LEU A 6 -34.21 -33.41 28.88
C LEU A 6 -34.08 -31.89 28.72
N LEU A 7 -32.84 -31.38 28.73
CA LEU A 7 -32.54 -30.03 28.25
C LEU A 7 -32.64 -30.05 26.72
N ALA A 8 -33.69 -29.45 26.16
CA ALA A 8 -33.73 -29.13 24.74
C ALA A 8 -32.86 -27.88 24.52
N ALA A 9 -31.67 -28.05 23.95
CA ALA A 9 -30.86 -26.95 23.48
C ALA A 9 -31.47 -26.40 22.19
N SER A 10 -32.05 -25.21 22.26
CA SER A 10 -32.51 -24.46 21.10
C SER A 10 -31.30 -24.03 20.27
N LEU A 11 -31.02 -24.73 19.17
CA LEU A 11 -30.09 -24.26 18.14
C LEU A 11 -30.73 -23.06 17.45
N LEU A 12 -30.38 -21.85 17.90
CA LEU A 12 -30.57 -20.64 17.11
C LEU A 12 -29.58 -20.70 15.95
N SER A 13 -30.02 -21.21 14.81
CA SER A 13 -29.32 -21.00 13.54
C SER A 13 -29.38 -19.51 13.23
N SER A 14 -28.34 -18.77 13.60
CA SER A 14 -28.09 -17.44 13.01
C SER A 14 -27.96 -17.66 11.52
N SER A 15 -29.02 -17.35 10.81
CA SER A 15 -28.97 -17.22 9.35
C SER A 15 -28.27 -15.89 9.13
N ALA A 16 -26.94 -15.91 9.02
CA ALA A 16 -26.23 -14.76 8.46
C ALA A 16 -26.92 -14.48 7.12
N LEU A 17 -27.47 -13.28 6.97
CA LEU A 17 -28.06 -12.87 5.70
C LEU A 17 -26.91 -12.82 4.70
N ALA A 18 -27.05 -13.52 3.58
CA ALA A 18 -26.08 -13.46 2.50
C ALA A 18 -25.87 -12.00 2.08
N ALA A 19 -24.61 -11.62 1.86
CA ALA A 19 -24.25 -10.30 1.38
C ALA A 19 -25.01 -9.98 0.09
N THR A 20 -25.74 -8.86 0.08
CA THR A 20 -26.50 -8.40 -1.10
C THR A 20 -25.73 -7.36 -1.91
N THR A 21 -24.59 -6.89 -1.40
CA THR A 21 -23.71 -5.91 -2.04
C THR A 21 -22.31 -6.17 -1.50
N CYS A 22 -21.31 -6.21 -2.38
CA CYS A 22 -19.94 -6.51 -2.02
C CYS A 22 -19.02 -5.48 -2.68
N ASN A 23 -18.28 -4.72 -1.88
CA ASN A 23 -17.46 -3.59 -2.36
C ASN A 23 -18.27 -2.63 -3.26
N GLY A 24 -19.49 -2.28 -2.84
CA GLY A 24 -20.37 -1.34 -3.52
C GLY A 24 -21.24 -1.87 -4.66
N ASP A 25 -21.07 -3.12 -5.12
CA ASP A 25 -21.86 -3.69 -6.22
C ASP A 25 -22.31 -5.14 -5.93
N ASP A 26 -23.53 -5.52 -6.33
CA ASP A 26 -24.11 -6.83 -6.02
C ASP A 26 -23.53 -7.95 -6.90
N SER A 27 -23.13 -7.63 -8.13
CA SER A 27 -22.51 -8.57 -9.07
C SER A 27 -21.15 -9.08 -8.60
N LEU A 28 -20.51 -8.38 -7.66
CA LEU A 28 -19.20 -8.74 -7.11
C LEU A 28 -19.28 -9.82 -6.02
N CYS A 29 -20.45 -10.10 -5.44
CA CYS A 29 -20.56 -11.06 -4.33
C CYS A 29 -20.21 -12.51 -4.72
N ASP A 30 -20.51 -12.90 -5.96
CA ASP A 30 -20.16 -14.22 -6.51
C ASP A 30 -18.73 -14.25 -7.10
N ARG A 31 -18.03 -13.12 -7.14
CA ARG A 31 -16.70 -13.02 -7.73
C ARG A 31 -15.64 -13.47 -6.73
N SER A 32 -14.74 -14.35 -7.18
CA SER A 32 -13.57 -14.75 -6.37
C SER A 32 -12.67 -13.55 -6.11
N TYR A 33 -12.12 -13.46 -4.90
CA TYR A 33 -11.14 -12.44 -4.50
C TYR A 33 -9.96 -12.37 -5.49
N SER A 34 -9.48 -13.53 -5.97
CA SER A 34 -8.41 -13.59 -6.97
C SER A 34 -8.81 -13.11 -8.36
N ASN A 35 -10.09 -12.91 -8.62
CA ASN A 35 -10.58 -12.36 -9.87
C ASN A 35 -10.98 -10.88 -9.75
N MET A 36 -10.55 -10.19 -8.70
CA MET A 36 -10.77 -8.76 -8.51
C MET A 36 -9.51 -7.96 -8.83
N THR A 37 -9.69 -6.73 -9.30
CA THR A 37 -8.66 -5.68 -9.29
C THR A 37 -9.00 -4.66 -8.22
N PHE A 38 -8.08 -4.38 -7.31
CA PHE A 38 -8.22 -3.40 -6.23
C PHE A 38 -7.25 -2.26 -6.46
N LEU A 39 -7.73 -1.03 -6.28
CA LEU A 39 -6.85 0.12 -6.14
C LEU A 39 -6.26 0.15 -4.74
N GLY A 40 -4.96 0.41 -4.65
CA GLY A 40 -4.20 0.43 -3.41
C GLY A 40 -3.43 1.71 -3.19
N ALA A 41 -3.18 2.02 -1.92
CA ALA A 41 -2.29 3.09 -1.49
C ALA A 41 -0.94 2.50 -1.06
N HIS A 42 0.12 2.89 -1.76
CA HIS A 42 1.50 2.61 -1.39
C HIS A 42 1.83 3.38 -0.10
N ASP A 43 2.44 2.70 0.87
CA ASP A 43 2.75 3.24 2.20
C ASP A 43 1.63 4.13 2.77
N SER A 44 0.43 3.58 2.80
CA SER A 44 -0.84 4.26 3.13
C SER A 44 -0.88 5.09 4.43
N TYR A 45 0.07 4.90 5.34
CA TYR A 45 0.23 5.65 6.59
C TYR A 45 1.09 6.92 6.43
N ALA A 46 1.87 7.01 5.35
CA ALA A 46 2.85 8.05 5.09
C ALA A 46 2.19 9.33 4.56
N VAL A 47 1.46 9.99 5.46
CA VAL A 47 0.71 11.22 5.15
C VAL A 47 1.43 12.43 5.72
N GLY A 48 1.66 13.46 4.90
CA GLY A 48 2.29 14.67 5.38
C GLY A 48 2.65 15.70 4.31
N THR A 49 3.67 16.49 4.61
CA THR A 49 4.22 17.52 3.72
C THR A 49 5.74 17.40 3.58
N SER A 50 6.26 16.20 3.83
CA SER A 50 7.69 15.92 3.75
C SER A 50 8.09 15.70 2.29
N LEU A 51 9.28 15.15 2.05
CA LEU A 51 9.64 14.64 0.74
C LEU A 51 9.27 13.15 0.59
N ALA A 52 9.10 12.43 1.69
CA ALA A 52 8.90 10.98 1.75
C ALA A 52 7.46 10.56 2.10
N ASP A 53 6.49 11.48 2.10
CA ASP A 53 5.07 11.12 2.17
C ASP A 53 4.61 10.60 0.82
N ASP A 54 3.87 9.50 0.89
CA ASP A 54 3.26 8.79 -0.23
C ASP A 54 1.80 9.20 -0.42
N GLN A 55 1.12 9.74 0.60
CA GLN A 55 -0.31 10.04 0.53
C GLN A 55 -0.67 11.44 1.04
N SER A 56 -1.74 12.02 0.50
CA SER A 56 -2.28 13.33 0.91
C SER A 56 -3.37 13.24 1.99
N SER A 57 -3.99 12.06 2.14
CA SER A 57 -5.17 11.85 2.98
C SER A 57 -4.95 10.66 3.90
N GLY A 58 -5.53 10.71 5.11
CA GLY A 58 -5.46 9.63 6.11
C GLY A 58 -6.14 8.34 5.64
N VAL A 59 -5.86 7.23 6.34
CA VAL A 59 -6.36 5.89 5.96
C VAL A 59 -7.89 5.81 5.91
N THR A 60 -8.59 6.52 6.81
CA THR A 60 -10.06 6.54 6.80
C THR A 60 -10.59 7.17 5.51
N ASP A 61 -9.98 8.25 5.03
CA ASP A 61 -10.39 8.92 3.80
C ASP A 61 -10.02 8.09 2.57
N GLN A 62 -8.83 7.47 2.56
CA GLN A 62 -8.45 6.49 1.54
C GLN A 62 -9.51 5.39 1.37
N LEU A 63 -9.94 4.79 2.48
CA LEU A 63 -10.96 3.75 2.49
C LEU A 63 -12.34 4.28 2.06
N ASN A 64 -12.72 5.49 2.48
CA ASN A 64 -13.96 6.14 2.03
C ASN A 64 -13.98 6.41 0.52
N ASP A 65 -12.84 6.81 -0.04
CA ASP A 65 -12.69 7.15 -1.46
C ASP A 65 -12.69 5.91 -2.36
N GLY A 66 -12.34 4.74 -1.82
CA GLY A 66 -12.45 3.46 -2.52
C GLY A 66 -11.17 2.63 -2.53
N ILE A 67 -10.12 3.04 -1.81
CA ILE A 67 -8.92 2.22 -1.65
C ILE A 67 -9.28 0.93 -0.94
N ARG A 68 -8.85 -0.21 -1.48
CA ARG A 68 -9.11 -1.55 -0.91
C ARG A 68 -7.83 -2.36 -0.73
N THR A 69 -6.66 -1.76 -0.97
CA THR A 69 -5.36 -2.33 -0.62
C THR A 69 -4.53 -1.28 0.11
N LEU A 70 -4.09 -1.61 1.32
CA LEU A 70 -3.28 -0.75 2.17
C LEU A 70 -1.90 -1.42 2.29
N GLN A 71 -0.89 -0.89 1.60
CA GLN A 71 0.47 -1.30 1.90
C GLN A 71 0.96 -0.52 3.13
N ILE A 72 1.60 -1.22 4.06
CA ILE A 72 2.22 -0.65 5.25
C ILE A 72 3.64 -1.21 5.42
N GLN A 73 4.58 -0.36 5.82
CA GLN A 73 5.97 -0.75 6.03
C GLN A 73 6.32 -0.74 7.51
N ALA A 74 6.60 -1.92 8.06
CA ALA A 74 6.78 -2.14 9.48
C ALA A 74 8.25 -2.11 9.90
N HIS A 75 8.53 -1.32 10.94
CA HIS A 75 9.84 -1.17 11.57
C HIS A 75 9.73 -1.33 13.08
N ASN A 76 10.70 -1.99 13.69
CA ASN A 76 10.74 -2.29 15.11
C ASN A 76 11.39 -1.15 15.91
N MET A 77 10.60 -0.49 16.75
CA MET A 77 11.04 0.60 17.62
C MET A 77 10.97 0.19 19.10
N SER A 78 11.48 1.05 19.98
CA SER A 78 11.58 0.73 21.41
C SER A 78 10.23 0.54 22.13
N ASP A 79 9.18 1.12 21.58
CA ASP A 79 7.82 1.18 22.11
C ASP A 79 6.80 0.41 21.27
N GLY A 80 7.23 -0.25 20.20
CA GLY A 80 6.38 -1.12 19.38
C GLY A 80 6.79 -1.15 17.92
N ILE A 81 5.94 -1.76 17.09
CA ILE A 81 6.08 -1.72 15.63
C ILE A 81 5.53 -0.38 15.15
N HIS A 82 6.38 0.40 14.47
CA HIS A 82 6.03 1.64 13.81
C HIS A 82 5.87 1.42 12.32
N LEU A 83 5.11 2.31 11.67
CA LEU A 83 5.00 2.37 10.23
C LEU A 83 5.90 3.49 9.70
N CYS A 84 6.91 3.15 8.90
CA CYS A 84 7.96 4.08 8.51
C CYS A 84 8.41 3.92 7.06
N HIS A 85 8.55 5.03 6.33
CA HIS A 85 8.94 4.99 4.93
C HIS A 85 10.46 4.85 4.83
N SER A 86 10.94 3.66 4.45
CA SER A 86 12.33 3.20 4.45
C SER A 86 13.00 3.14 5.83
N ALA A 87 12.87 4.18 6.66
CA ALA A 87 13.37 4.26 8.03
C ALA A 87 12.58 5.31 8.82
N CYS A 88 12.37 5.08 10.12
CA CYS A 88 11.58 6.00 10.96
C CYS A 88 12.23 7.40 11.15
N SER A 89 13.52 7.54 10.83
CA SER A 89 14.19 8.85 10.79
C SER A 89 13.87 9.66 9.53
N LEU A 90 13.41 9.01 8.46
CA LEU A 90 12.98 9.65 7.22
C LEU A 90 11.52 10.07 7.31
N LEU A 91 10.64 9.12 7.65
CA LEU A 91 9.24 9.38 7.97
C LEU A 91 8.74 8.30 8.93
N ASP A 92 8.08 8.71 10.01
CA ASP A 92 7.42 7.84 10.98
C ASP A 92 5.94 8.24 11.06
N GLY A 93 5.05 7.37 10.59
CA GLY A 93 3.60 7.55 10.68
C GLY A 93 3.01 7.07 12.00
N GLY A 94 3.84 6.60 12.93
CA GLY A 94 3.47 6.21 14.27
C GLY A 94 3.25 4.70 14.44
N LEU A 95 2.68 4.34 15.60
CA LEU A 95 2.45 2.96 15.98
C LEU A 95 1.47 2.25 15.03
N MET A 96 1.88 1.07 14.56
CA MET A 96 1.04 0.18 13.75
C MET A 96 -0.29 -0.13 14.44
N GLU A 97 -0.31 -0.32 15.75
CA GLU A 97 -1.54 -0.56 16.51
C GLU A 97 -2.55 0.60 16.36
N SER A 98 -2.09 1.86 16.37
CA SER A 98 -2.96 3.03 16.24
C SER A 98 -3.55 3.13 14.83
N TYR A 99 -2.70 2.93 13.81
CA TYR A 99 -3.14 2.87 12.41
C TYR A 99 -4.18 1.75 12.19
N LEU A 100 -3.92 0.53 12.69
CA LEU A 100 -4.85 -0.59 12.56
C LEU A 100 -6.16 -0.36 13.32
N ALA A 101 -6.16 0.43 14.40
CA ALA A 101 -7.38 0.79 15.12
C ALA A 101 -8.30 1.72 14.30
N GLU A 102 -7.72 2.62 13.50
CA GLU A 102 -8.48 3.42 12.52
C GLU A 102 -9.08 2.53 11.43
N VAL A 103 -8.27 1.60 10.87
CA VAL A 103 -8.75 0.61 9.90
C VAL A 103 -9.88 -0.24 10.49
N ASN A 104 -9.74 -0.73 11.72
CA ASN A 104 -10.77 -1.53 12.39
C ASN A 104 -12.07 -0.74 12.59
N THR A 105 -11.95 0.54 12.94
CA THR A 105 -13.12 1.42 13.07
C THR A 105 -13.88 1.50 11.76
N TRP A 106 -13.17 1.67 10.64
CA TRP A 106 -13.78 1.72 9.32
C TRP A 106 -14.37 0.37 8.87
N VAL A 107 -13.63 -0.73 8.99
CA VAL A 107 -14.09 -2.08 8.59
C VAL A 107 -15.33 -2.49 9.40
N SER A 108 -15.34 -2.20 10.70
CA SER A 108 -16.49 -2.49 11.56
C SER A 108 -17.74 -1.68 11.18
N ALA A 109 -17.57 -0.48 10.63
CA ALA A 109 -18.66 0.35 10.14
C ALA A 109 -19.11 -0.03 8.71
N ASN A 110 -18.28 -0.75 7.97
CA ASN A 110 -18.49 -1.11 6.56
C ASN A 110 -18.36 -2.64 6.36
N PRO A 111 -19.28 -3.45 6.92
CA PRO A 111 -19.14 -4.91 6.95
C PRO A 111 -19.22 -5.59 5.57
N ASN A 112 -19.62 -4.87 4.53
CA ASN A 112 -19.74 -5.37 3.16
C ASN A 112 -18.52 -5.04 2.29
N GLU A 113 -17.44 -4.53 2.90
CA GLU A 113 -16.24 -4.09 2.21
C GLU A 113 -15.06 -5.01 2.54
N VAL A 114 -14.56 -5.72 1.54
CA VAL A 114 -13.35 -6.53 1.63
C VAL A 114 -12.13 -5.67 1.31
N ILE A 115 -11.16 -5.64 2.23
CA ILE A 115 -9.90 -4.92 2.08
C ILE A 115 -8.69 -5.87 2.20
N THR A 116 -7.56 -5.40 1.72
CA THR A 116 -6.27 -6.09 1.80
C THR A 116 -5.26 -5.22 2.53
N ILE A 117 -4.48 -5.81 3.43
CA ILE A 117 -3.32 -5.18 4.05
C ILE A 117 -2.08 -5.96 3.60
N VAL A 118 -1.08 -5.26 3.06
CA VAL A 118 0.21 -5.85 2.70
C VAL A 118 1.27 -5.28 3.64
N ILE A 119 1.90 -6.16 4.42
CA ILE A 119 2.93 -5.80 5.39
C ILE A 119 4.30 -5.98 4.74
N VAL A 120 5.00 -4.87 4.53
CA VAL A 120 6.43 -4.87 4.23
C VAL A 120 7.19 -5.01 5.54
N ASN A 121 7.66 -6.22 5.84
CA ASN A 121 8.39 -6.58 7.07
C ASN A 121 9.88 -6.24 6.93
N SER A 122 10.23 -4.96 7.08
CA SER A 122 11.59 -4.46 6.79
C SER A 122 12.66 -4.99 7.73
N ASP A 123 12.29 -5.31 8.98
CA ASP A 123 13.23 -5.72 10.03
C ASP A 123 13.27 -7.24 10.28
N SER A 124 12.68 -8.05 9.39
CA SER A 124 12.61 -9.51 9.53
C SER A 124 12.08 -9.97 10.90
N LEU A 125 11.05 -9.29 11.39
CA LEU A 125 10.39 -9.68 12.63
C LEU A 125 9.62 -10.99 12.40
N PRO A 126 9.56 -11.91 13.40
CA PRO A 126 8.70 -13.08 13.29
C PRO A 126 7.24 -12.65 13.21
N PRO A 127 6.36 -13.42 12.52
CA PRO A 127 4.96 -13.04 12.31
C PRO A 127 4.18 -12.94 13.63
N THR A 128 4.63 -13.67 14.67
CA THR A 128 4.09 -13.58 16.03
C THR A 128 4.26 -12.21 16.68
N ALA A 129 5.22 -11.40 16.23
CA ALA A 129 5.42 -10.03 16.72
C ALA A 129 4.26 -9.09 16.35
N TYR A 130 3.52 -9.41 15.28
CA TYR A 130 2.43 -8.59 14.76
C TYR A 130 1.08 -8.88 15.43
N GLU A 131 0.94 -10.03 16.10
CA GLU A 131 -0.34 -10.47 16.67
C GLU A 131 -0.89 -9.45 17.68
N SER A 132 -0.04 -8.87 18.53
CA SER A 132 -0.48 -7.90 19.55
C SER A 132 -1.10 -6.64 18.93
N ALA A 133 -0.52 -6.10 17.86
CA ALA A 133 -1.06 -4.91 17.19
C ALA A 133 -2.43 -5.18 16.56
N PHE A 134 -2.62 -6.35 15.93
CA PHE A 134 -3.92 -6.76 15.37
C PHE A 134 -4.96 -7.08 16.46
N GLN A 135 -4.56 -7.66 17.59
CA GLN A 135 -5.44 -7.96 18.72
C GLN A 135 -5.91 -6.68 19.42
N SER A 136 -4.97 -5.80 19.78
CA SER A 136 -5.27 -4.59 20.54
C SER A 136 -6.06 -3.58 19.73
N SER A 137 -5.81 -3.47 18.41
CA SER A 137 -6.63 -2.65 17.51
C SER A 137 -8.05 -3.20 17.30
N GLY A 138 -8.27 -4.49 17.59
CA GLY A 138 -9.52 -5.22 17.33
C GLY A 138 -9.65 -5.78 15.90
N LEU A 139 -8.73 -5.41 14.99
CA LEU A 139 -8.82 -5.76 13.57
C LEU A 139 -8.73 -7.28 13.33
N GLN A 140 -8.03 -8.03 14.18
CA GLN A 140 -7.89 -9.48 14.01
C GLN A 140 -9.23 -10.21 13.88
N SER A 141 -10.29 -9.68 14.49
CA SER A 141 -11.63 -10.28 14.44
C SER A 141 -12.25 -10.33 13.04
N HIS A 142 -11.74 -9.51 12.11
CA HIS A 142 -12.20 -9.44 10.71
C HIS A 142 -11.23 -10.12 9.73
N VAL A 143 -10.16 -10.76 10.21
CA VAL A 143 -9.10 -11.28 9.33
C VAL A 143 -9.45 -12.68 8.80
N TYR A 144 -9.32 -12.84 7.49
CA TYR A 144 -9.43 -14.13 6.81
C TYR A 144 -8.20 -15.01 7.09
N SER A 145 -8.46 -16.27 7.47
CA SER A 145 -7.43 -17.29 7.65
C SER A 145 -7.60 -18.39 6.60
N PRO A 146 -6.63 -18.57 5.68
CA PRO A 146 -6.75 -19.57 4.64
C PRO A 146 -6.56 -21.01 5.15
N PRO A 147 -7.07 -22.01 4.42
CA PRO A 147 -6.93 -23.41 4.80
C PRO A 147 -5.53 -23.98 4.53
N SER A 148 -4.67 -23.27 3.82
CA SER A 148 -3.32 -23.68 3.45
C SER A 148 -2.40 -22.48 3.25
N ALA A 149 -1.08 -22.70 3.44
CA ALA A 149 -0.05 -21.67 3.29
C ALA A 149 -0.01 -21.05 1.88
N ALA A 150 -0.19 -21.86 0.85
CA ALA A 150 -0.32 -21.42 -0.54
C ALA A 150 -1.73 -21.72 -1.04
N ILE A 151 -2.33 -20.75 -1.73
CA ILE A 151 -3.70 -20.80 -2.25
C ILE A 151 -3.59 -20.70 -3.76
N ALA A 152 -4.12 -21.71 -4.46
CA ALA A 152 -4.19 -21.64 -5.91
C ALA A 152 -5.13 -20.49 -6.33
N PHE A 153 -4.83 -19.85 -7.45
CA PHE A 153 -5.63 -18.74 -7.99
C PHE A 153 -7.15 -19.01 -7.96
N ASN A 154 -7.61 -20.19 -8.37
CA ASN A 154 -9.03 -20.54 -8.41
C ASN A 154 -9.63 -21.06 -7.09
N ALA A 155 -8.83 -21.12 -6.01
CA ALA A 155 -9.24 -21.60 -4.69
C ALA A 155 -9.55 -20.45 -3.71
N TRP A 156 -9.30 -19.21 -4.11
CA TRP A 156 -9.66 -18.04 -3.32
C TRP A 156 -11.19 -17.93 -3.15
N PRO A 157 -11.69 -17.62 -1.94
CA PRO A 157 -13.12 -17.44 -1.69
C PRO A 157 -13.71 -16.29 -2.50
N THR A 158 -15.04 -16.26 -2.63
CA THR A 158 -15.74 -15.09 -3.18
C THR A 158 -15.81 -13.96 -2.18
N LEU A 159 -16.00 -12.72 -2.65
CA LEU A 159 -16.19 -11.58 -1.76
C LEU A 159 -17.40 -11.79 -0.83
N GLY A 160 -18.51 -12.30 -1.37
CA GLY A 160 -19.70 -12.62 -0.56
C GLY A 160 -19.40 -13.64 0.53
N SER A 161 -18.57 -14.66 0.25
CA SER A 161 -18.19 -15.66 1.25
C SER A 161 -17.32 -15.06 2.38
N LEU A 162 -16.44 -14.12 2.04
CA LEU A 162 -15.62 -13.40 3.03
C LEU A 162 -16.50 -12.51 3.92
N ILE A 163 -17.46 -11.79 3.32
CA ILE A 163 -18.41 -10.92 4.04
C ILE A 163 -19.36 -11.74 4.93
N ASP A 164 -19.93 -12.82 4.41
CA ASP A 164 -20.83 -13.70 5.17
C ASP A 164 -20.14 -14.33 6.39
N ALA A 165 -18.84 -14.59 6.27
CA ALA A 165 -18.00 -15.10 7.36
C ALA A 165 -17.55 -14.01 8.35
N GLY A 166 -17.77 -12.72 8.03
CA GLY A 166 -17.24 -11.59 8.79
C GLY A 166 -15.71 -11.49 8.73
N THR A 167 -15.07 -12.09 7.73
CA THR A 167 -13.62 -12.09 7.55
C THR A 167 -13.22 -11.23 6.35
N THR A 168 -13.51 -9.94 6.42
CA THR A 168 -13.37 -8.99 5.31
C THR A 168 -11.96 -8.41 5.14
N VAL A 169 -10.99 -8.82 5.95
CA VAL A 169 -9.60 -8.34 5.87
C VAL A 169 -8.68 -9.49 5.44
N VAL A 170 -8.00 -9.34 4.31
CA VAL A 170 -6.94 -10.26 3.86
C VAL A 170 -5.58 -9.65 4.17
N VAL A 171 -4.69 -10.40 4.84
CA VAL A 171 -3.38 -9.87 5.27
C VAL A 171 -2.26 -10.65 4.61
N PHE A 172 -1.38 -9.96 3.89
CA PHE A 172 -0.13 -10.49 3.35
C PHE A 172 1.08 -9.92 4.09
N MET A 173 2.18 -10.66 4.07
CA MET A 173 3.48 -10.23 4.57
C MET A 173 4.57 -10.72 3.63
N ASN A 174 5.46 -9.80 3.22
CA ASN A 174 6.46 -10.08 2.19
C ASN A 174 7.57 -11.04 2.63
N TYR A 175 8.04 -10.94 3.88
CA TYR A 175 9.14 -11.72 4.43
C TYR A 175 8.78 -12.32 5.79
N ASP A 176 9.33 -13.51 6.04
CA ASP A 176 9.27 -14.22 7.32
C ASP A 176 7.87 -14.63 7.79
N ALA A 177 6.84 -14.53 6.94
CA ALA A 177 5.54 -15.14 7.20
C ALA A 177 5.69 -16.66 7.42
N ASP A 178 4.97 -17.21 8.40
CA ASP A 178 5.01 -18.64 8.73
C ASP A 178 3.61 -19.12 9.10
N PHE A 179 3.00 -19.85 8.16
CA PHE A 179 1.67 -20.42 8.30
C PHE A 179 1.52 -21.33 9.53
N ASN A 180 2.60 -21.96 10.01
CA ASN A 180 2.51 -22.83 11.19
C ASN A 180 2.48 -22.04 12.51
N GLN A 181 2.92 -20.79 12.49
CA GLN A 181 2.90 -19.90 13.66
C GLN A 181 1.67 -19.00 13.65
N VAL A 182 1.43 -18.31 12.53
CA VAL A 182 0.33 -17.34 12.38
C VAL A 182 -0.38 -17.58 11.03
N PRO A 183 -1.33 -18.54 10.95
CA PRO A 183 -1.91 -18.98 9.67
C PRO A 183 -2.61 -17.90 8.85
N TRP A 184 -3.07 -16.82 9.50
CA TRP A 184 -3.81 -15.73 8.87
C TRP A 184 -2.92 -14.62 8.30
N ILE A 185 -1.62 -14.61 8.65
CA ILE A 185 -0.64 -13.78 7.95
C ILE A 185 -0.15 -14.60 6.76
N ILE A 186 -0.64 -14.24 5.58
CA ILE A 186 -0.38 -14.97 4.35
C ILE A 186 1.00 -14.58 3.82
N ASP A 187 1.85 -15.56 3.56
CA ASP A 187 3.13 -15.32 2.87
C ASP A 187 2.84 -14.77 1.48
N GLU A 188 3.31 -13.55 1.23
CA GLU A 188 3.03 -12.83 0.00
C GLU A 188 3.57 -13.59 -1.20
N PHE A 189 4.87 -13.91 -1.23
CA PHE A 189 5.49 -14.41 -2.46
C PHE A 189 5.06 -15.84 -2.85
N SER A 190 4.52 -16.63 -1.92
CA SER A 190 3.88 -17.90 -2.25
C SER A 190 2.44 -17.75 -2.78
N ASN A 191 1.80 -16.60 -2.60
CA ASN A 191 0.39 -16.35 -2.97
C ASN A 191 0.18 -15.18 -3.92
N MET A 192 1.16 -14.32 -4.10
CA MET A 192 1.19 -13.09 -4.87
C MET A 192 2.59 -12.92 -5.46
N PHE A 193 2.69 -12.24 -6.60
CA PHE A 193 3.97 -11.72 -7.06
C PHE A 193 3.84 -10.24 -7.33
N GLU A 194 4.98 -9.59 -7.37
CA GLU A 194 5.11 -8.19 -7.72
C GLU A 194 6.09 -7.98 -8.86
N ASP A 195 5.85 -6.92 -9.62
CA ASP A 195 6.79 -6.32 -10.55
C ASP A 195 7.88 -5.50 -9.83
N SER A 196 8.66 -4.75 -10.61
CA SER A 196 9.68 -3.85 -10.05
C SER A 196 9.04 -2.73 -9.23
N TYR A 197 9.70 -2.40 -8.12
CA TYR A 197 9.46 -1.20 -7.33
C TYR A 197 10.72 -0.33 -7.40
N ASN A 198 10.65 0.91 -6.92
CA ASN A 198 11.71 1.92 -7.11
C ASN A 198 11.95 2.29 -8.58
N ASP A 199 10.91 2.19 -9.40
CA ASP A 199 10.99 2.55 -10.81
C ASP A 199 11.14 4.06 -10.96
N VAL A 200 12.09 4.47 -11.80
CA VAL A 200 12.41 5.88 -12.11
C VAL A 200 12.07 6.22 -13.56
N ASP A 201 11.37 5.30 -14.25
CA ASP A 201 10.79 5.51 -15.57
C ASP A 201 9.38 4.90 -15.65
N THR A 202 8.63 5.31 -16.67
CA THR A 202 7.23 4.94 -16.87
C THR A 202 7.06 3.80 -17.88
N THR A 203 8.07 2.93 -18.03
CA THR A 203 7.97 1.76 -18.91
C THR A 203 7.01 0.71 -18.35
N TRP A 204 6.82 0.69 -17.02
CA TRP A 204 5.85 -0.14 -16.31
C TRP A 204 5.92 -1.61 -16.72
N SER A 205 7.07 -2.22 -16.46
CA SER A 205 7.27 -3.64 -16.71
C SER A 205 6.36 -4.47 -15.83
N CYS A 206 5.53 -5.36 -16.40
CA CYS A 206 4.75 -6.30 -15.60
C CYS A 206 5.45 -7.66 -15.38
N ALA A 207 6.77 -7.74 -15.62
CA ALA A 207 7.53 -8.96 -15.37
C ALA A 207 7.66 -9.22 -13.86
N ALA A 208 7.44 -10.45 -13.42
CA ALA A 208 7.61 -10.82 -12.02
C ALA A 208 9.06 -10.53 -11.57
N ASN A 209 9.20 -9.66 -10.58
CA ASN A 209 10.46 -9.26 -9.97
C ASN A 209 10.64 -9.93 -8.61
N ARG A 210 9.59 -9.87 -7.76
CA ARG A 210 9.53 -10.56 -6.48
C ARG A 210 8.42 -11.60 -6.51
N SER A 211 8.79 -12.88 -6.41
CA SER A 211 7.84 -13.99 -6.52
C SER A 211 8.35 -15.26 -5.87
N GLY A 212 7.43 -16.13 -5.50
CA GLY A 212 7.72 -17.54 -5.25
C GLY A 212 7.97 -18.30 -6.55
N SER A 213 7.88 -19.63 -6.46
CA SER A 213 8.26 -20.52 -7.57
C SER A 213 7.29 -20.56 -8.76
N ASN A 214 6.08 -20.01 -8.63
CA ASN A 214 5.05 -20.12 -9.66
C ASN A 214 4.15 -18.86 -9.78
N PRO A 215 4.68 -17.71 -10.24
CA PRO A 215 3.93 -16.45 -10.35
C PRO A 215 2.67 -16.57 -11.22
N ALA A 216 2.67 -17.45 -12.22
CA ALA A 216 1.51 -17.65 -13.11
C ALA A 216 0.25 -18.15 -12.37
N SER A 217 0.41 -18.75 -11.18
CA SER A 217 -0.70 -19.27 -10.37
C SER A 217 -0.99 -18.44 -9.11
N SER A 218 -0.27 -17.33 -8.91
CA SER A 218 -0.38 -16.43 -7.77
C SER A 218 -1.25 -15.21 -8.10
N LEU A 219 -1.64 -14.42 -7.11
CA LEU A 219 -2.12 -13.06 -7.32
C LEU A 219 -1.02 -12.18 -7.93
N MET A 220 -1.40 -11.01 -8.44
CA MET A 220 -0.46 -10.05 -9.03
C MET A 220 -0.68 -8.68 -8.40
N MET A 221 0.35 -8.10 -7.80
CA MET A 221 0.38 -6.70 -7.39
C MET A 221 1.35 -5.95 -8.29
N VAL A 222 0.95 -4.75 -8.72
CA VAL A 222 1.80 -3.88 -9.52
C VAL A 222 2.12 -2.61 -8.73
N ASN A 223 3.40 -2.26 -8.73
CA ASN A 223 3.94 -1.07 -8.11
C ASN A 223 3.84 0.10 -9.10
N HIS A 224 2.64 0.68 -9.24
CA HIS A 224 2.39 1.79 -10.16
C HIS A 224 2.63 3.15 -9.51
N PHE A 225 3.81 3.31 -8.92
CA PHE A 225 4.29 4.56 -8.37
C PHE A 225 5.71 4.81 -8.88
N LEU A 226 6.06 6.08 -9.05
CA LEU A 226 7.33 6.50 -9.65
C LEU A 226 8.16 7.17 -8.57
N ASP A 227 9.43 6.80 -8.48
CA ASP A 227 10.36 7.36 -7.52
C ASP A 227 11.37 8.31 -8.16
N VAL A 228 11.90 9.20 -7.33
CA VAL A 228 13.15 9.90 -7.58
C VAL A 228 14.21 9.42 -6.59
N VAL A 229 15.43 9.22 -7.10
CA VAL A 229 16.56 8.74 -6.29
C VAL A 229 17.50 9.88 -5.89
N TYR A 230 17.79 9.95 -4.58
CA TYR A 230 18.79 10.84 -4.01
C TYR A 230 19.96 10.02 -3.46
N ASP A 231 21.19 10.45 -3.76
CA ASP A 231 22.38 9.92 -3.10
C ASP A 231 22.69 10.79 -1.88
N LEU A 232 22.51 10.23 -0.68
CA LEU A 232 22.96 10.84 0.56
C LEU A 232 24.16 10.06 1.09
N ALA A 233 25.36 10.60 0.82
CA ALA A 233 26.63 10.07 1.29
C ALA A 233 26.89 8.61 0.87
N GLY A 234 26.49 8.23 -0.35
CA GLY A 234 26.67 6.89 -0.90
C GLY A 234 25.53 5.92 -0.60
N THR A 235 24.47 6.37 0.07
CA THR A 235 23.21 5.62 0.24
C THR A 235 22.15 6.20 -0.69
N ALA A 236 21.58 5.35 -1.54
CA ALA A 236 20.45 5.70 -2.39
C ALA A 236 19.16 5.74 -1.54
N ILE A 237 18.44 6.84 -1.61
CA ILE A 237 17.13 7.03 -0.99
C ILE A 237 16.13 7.28 -2.11
N TYR A 238 15.09 6.46 -2.16
CA TYR A 238 13.96 6.61 -3.07
C TYR A 238 12.85 7.31 -2.31
N ILE A 239 12.18 8.24 -2.98
CA ILE A 239 10.98 8.92 -2.50
C ILE A 239 10.06 9.17 -3.69
N PRO A 240 8.74 9.36 -3.46
CA PRO A 240 7.78 9.59 -4.52
C PRO A 240 8.17 10.77 -5.43
N ASP A 241 8.08 10.58 -6.74
CA ASP A 241 8.20 11.65 -7.74
C ASP A 241 6.91 12.50 -7.78
N LYS A 242 6.83 13.43 -6.83
CA LYS A 242 5.69 14.35 -6.67
C LYS A 242 5.47 15.26 -7.88
N ASP A 243 6.52 15.55 -8.66
CA ASP A 243 6.42 16.40 -9.85
C ASP A 243 5.77 15.62 -11.02
N ALA A 244 5.95 14.31 -11.07
CA ALA A 244 5.37 13.43 -12.08
C ALA A 244 3.98 12.87 -11.73
N ILE A 245 3.50 13.05 -10.49
CA ILE A 245 2.37 12.29 -9.94
C ILE A 245 1.10 12.29 -10.80
N ASN A 246 0.73 13.44 -11.38
CA ASN A 246 -0.50 13.53 -12.18
C ASN A 246 -0.35 12.78 -13.52
N THR A 247 0.89 12.62 -14.00
CA THR A 247 1.20 11.80 -15.17
C THR A 247 1.24 10.32 -14.79
N THR A 248 1.91 9.98 -13.70
CA THR A 248 1.97 8.61 -13.14
C THR A 248 0.57 8.07 -12.87
N ASN A 249 -0.28 8.82 -12.18
CA ASN A 249 -1.64 8.38 -11.83
C ASN A 249 -2.67 8.65 -12.94
N SER A 250 -2.22 9.01 -14.16
CA SER A 250 -3.15 9.21 -15.27
C SER A 250 -3.74 7.88 -15.74
N GLU A 251 -4.99 7.91 -16.21
CA GLU A 251 -5.63 6.73 -16.80
C GLU A 251 -4.76 6.13 -17.92
N SER A 252 -4.11 6.96 -18.74
CA SER A 252 -3.20 6.47 -19.80
C SER A 252 -1.96 5.74 -19.27
N SER A 253 -1.42 6.16 -18.12
CA SER A 253 -0.27 5.50 -17.50
C SER A 253 -0.68 4.16 -16.89
N LEU A 254 -1.81 4.14 -16.19
CA LEU A 254 -2.44 2.94 -15.67
C LEU A 254 -2.78 1.92 -16.78
N GLU A 255 -3.32 2.40 -17.91
CA GLU A 255 -3.64 1.57 -19.08
C GLU A 255 -2.38 0.89 -19.63
N ILE A 256 -1.27 1.63 -19.78
CA ILE A 256 0.02 1.06 -20.22
C ILE A 256 0.46 -0.08 -19.29
N HIS A 257 0.40 0.13 -17.97
CA HIS A 257 0.84 -0.88 -17.02
C HIS A 257 -0.05 -2.14 -17.07
N VAL A 258 -1.36 -1.95 -17.05
CA VAL A 258 -2.34 -3.04 -17.09
C VAL A 258 -2.28 -3.79 -18.42
N ASP A 259 -2.06 -3.12 -19.54
CA ASP A 259 -1.92 -3.75 -20.86
C ASP A 259 -0.64 -4.58 -20.97
N ASN A 260 0.46 -4.12 -20.37
CA ASN A 260 1.69 -4.91 -20.25
C ASN A 260 1.42 -6.19 -19.46
N CYS A 261 0.65 -6.11 -18.37
CA CYS A 261 0.24 -7.27 -17.58
C CYS A 261 -0.67 -8.22 -18.36
N MET A 262 -1.67 -7.68 -19.06
CA MET A 262 -2.57 -8.47 -19.91
C MET A 262 -1.80 -9.20 -21.01
N THR A 263 -0.82 -8.54 -21.62
CA THR A 263 0.02 -9.12 -22.67
C THR A 263 0.87 -10.28 -22.14
N LEU A 264 1.45 -10.13 -20.94
CA LEU A 264 2.37 -11.12 -20.38
C LEU A 264 1.65 -12.28 -19.66
N TRP A 265 0.58 -11.98 -18.93
CA TRP A 265 -0.08 -12.91 -18.02
C TRP A 265 -1.51 -13.28 -18.43
N GLY A 266 -2.12 -12.56 -19.37
CA GLY A 266 -3.49 -12.81 -19.83
C GLY A 266 -4.58 -12.44 -18.82
N ARG A 267 -4.26 -11.63 -17.81
CA ARG A 267 -5.19 -11.16 -16.75
C ARG A 267 -4.76 -9.81 -16.17
N HIS A 268 -5.73 -9.05 -15.65
CA HIS A 268 -5.47 -7.79 -14.96
C HIS A 268 -4.73 -8.02 -13.63
N PRO A 269 -4.00 -7.02 -13.13
CA PRO A 269 -3.47 -7.03 -11.76
C PRO A 269 -4.59 -7.20 -10.74
N ASN A 270 -4.27 -7.89 -9.64
CA ASN A 270 -5.14 -7.97 -8.49
C ASN A 270 -5.05 -6.70 -7.63
N HIS A 271 -3.87 -6.12 -7.51
CA HIS A 271 -3.63 -4.91 -6.72
C HIS A 271 -2.82 -3.93 -7.56
N ILE A 272 -3.23 -2.67 -7.59
CA ILE A 272 -2.51 -1.58 -8.25
C ILE A 272 -2.18 -0.55 -7.17
N LEU A 273 -0.92 -0.46 -6.76
CA LEU A 273 -0.47 0.50 -5.76
C LEU A 273 -0.17 1.86 -6.39
N LEU A 274 -0.63 2.93 -5.76
CA LEU A 274 -0.35 4.32 -6.14
C LEU A 274 0.20 5.12 -4.96
N ASP A 275 1.08 6.06 -5.25
CA ASP A 275 1.32 7.24 -4.42
C ASP A 275 0.31 8.33 -4.77
N PHE A 276 -0.14 9.11 -3.78
CA PHE A 276 -1.12 10.20 -3.90
C PHE A 276 -2.31 9.77 -4.76
N TYR A 277 -2.97 8.69 -4.36
CA TYR A 277 -4.01 8.02 -5.15
C TYR A 277 -5.10 8.99 -5.67
N ASN A 278 -5.39 10.07 -4.95
CA ASN A 278 -6.39 11.07 -5.26
C ASN A 278 -5.86 12.25 -6.10
N SER A 279 -4.61 12.24 -6.57
CA SER A 279 -4.03 13.35 -7.35
C SER A 279 -4.81 13.66 -8.64
N ASN A 280 -5.41 12.64 -9.24
CA ASN A 280 -6.28 12.74 -10.42
C ASN A 280 -7.77 12.52 -10.10
N GLY A 281 -8.19 12.68 -8.84
CA GLY A 281 -9.58 12.52 -8.42
C GLY A 281 -10.12 11.13 -8.73
N ASN A 282 -11.28 11.05 -9.36
CA ASN A 282 -11.95 9.79 -9.70
C ASN A 282 -11.25 8.91 -10.76
N ALA A 283 -10.31 9.44 -11.55
CA ALA A 283 -9.84 8.73 -12.74
C ALA A 283 -9.26 7.31 -12.47
N PRO A 284 -8.39 7.10 -11.45
CA PRO A 284 -7.91 5.76 -11.12
C PRO A 284 -9.03 4.80 -10.67
N PHE A 285 -10.04 5.32 -9.97
CA PHE A 285 -11.17 4.54 -9.47
C PHE A 285 -12.12 4.11 -10.59
N ASP A 286 -12.42 5.03 -11.51
CA ASP A 286 -13.25 4.75 -12.68
C ASP A 286 -12.60 3.68 -13.56
N TYR A 287 -11.28 3.75 -13.73
CA TYR A 287 -10.50 2.75 -14.47
C TYR A 287 -10.55 1.38 -13.78
N VAL A 288 -10.32 1.28 -12.46
CA VAL A 288 -10.44 0.00 -11.73
C VAL A 288 -11.87 -0.56 -11.77
N ALA A 289 -12.90 0.29 -11.71
CA ALA A 289 -14.28 -0.15 -11.90
C ALA A 289 -14.51 -0.76 -13.29
N GLN A 290 -13.94 -0.15 -14.34
CA GLN A 290 -13.96 -0.70 -15.70
C GLN A 290 -13.27 -2.07 -15.78
N LEU A 291 -12.09 -2.24 -15.16
CA LEU A 291 -11.37 -3.52 -15.12
C LEU A 291 -12.17 -4.62 -14.41
N ASN A 292 -12.99 -4.24 -13.43
CA ASN A 292 -13.92 -5.12 -12.74
C ASN A 292 -15.26 -5.27 -13.48
N GLY A 293 -15.53 -4.51 -14.53
CA GLY A 293 -16.80 -4.59 -15.28
C GLY A 293 -18.01 -4.10 -14.50
N VAL A 294 -17.83 -3.18 -13.56
CA VAL A 294 -18.89 -2.55 -12.74
C VAL A 294 -19.03 -1.07 -13.08
N PRO A 295 -20.15 -0.41 -12.73
CA PRO A 295 -20.28 1.03 -12.88
C PRO A 295 -19.21 1.81 -12.10
N ALA A 296 -18.84 2.98 -12.60
CA ALA A 296 -17.97 3.90 -11.88
C ALA A 296 -18.53 4.24 -10.49
N PRO A 297 -17.68 4.39 -9.45
CA PRO A 297 -18.13 4.74 -8.11
C PRO A 297 -18.84 6.09 -8.09
N THR A 298 -19.86 6.22 -7.23
CA THR A 298 -20.58 7.51 -7.06
C THR A 298 -19.88 8.46 -6.09
N THR A 299 -18.87 7.98 -5.36
CA THR A 299 -18.05 8.81 -4.47
C THR A 299 -17.29 9.84 -5.29
N ASN A 300 -17.30 11.10 -4.86
CA ASN A 300 -16.62 12.19 -5.54
C ASN A 300 -15.26 12.43 -4.89
N VAL A 301 -14.21 11.84 -5.45
CA VAL A 301 -12.85 11.94 -4.94
C VAL A 301 -12.25 13.28 -5.39
N GLN A 302 -11.87 14.13 -4.43
CA GLN A 302 -11.28 15.42 -4.74
C GLN A 302 -9.85 15.25 -5.24
N ALA A 303 -9.53 15.95 -6.33
CA ALA A 303 -8.16 16.00 -6.83
C ALA A 303 -7.27 16.80 -5.85
N VAL A 304 -6.26 16.17 -5.26
CA VAL A 304 -5.34 16.80 -4.30
C VAL A 304 -3.90 16.70 -4.83
N ALA A 305 -3.27 17.86 -5.06
CA ALA A 305 -1.86 17.90 -5.45
C ALA A 305 -0.95 17.52 -4.26
N PRO A 306 0.20 16.85 -4.50
CA PRO A 306 1.17 16.56 -3.46
C PRO A 306 1.60 17.84 -2.71
N GLY A 307 1.70 17.74 -1.38
CA GLY A 307 2.03 18.88 -0.52
C GLY A 307 0.87 19.87 -0.27
N GLY A 308 -0.28 19.69 -0.91
CA GLY A 308 -1.53 20.38 -0.58
C GLY A 308 -2.27 19.68 0.55
N GLY A 309 -1.70 19.63 1.76
CA GLY A 309 -2.32 18.96 2.88
C GLY A 309 -3.74 19.48 3.17
N GLU A 310 -4.70 18.57 3.34
CA GLU A 310 -6.01 18.92 3.87
C GLU A 310 -5.87 19.33 5.34
N ASN A 311 -6.30 20.55 5.64
CA ASN A 311 -6.44 21.00 7.01
C ASN A 311 -7.67 20.28 7.59
N SER A 312 -7.46 19.27 8.42
CA SER A 312 -8.52 18.47 9.06
C SER A 312 -9.59 19.38 9.68
N SER A 313 -10.74 19.48 9.02
CA SER A 313 -11.83 20.35 9.46
C SER A 313 -12.58 19.70 10.63
N SER A 314 -12.21 20.10 11.83
CA SER A 314 -13.00 19.83 13.03
C SER A 314 -14.19 20.78 13.09
N GLY A 315 -15.40 20.24 12.98
CA GLY A 315 -16.57 20.60 13.79
C GLY A 315 -17.07 22.05 13.77
N ASN A 316 -18.25 22.22 13.19
CA ASN A 316 -19.10 23.41 13.26
C ASN A 316 -19.33 23.89 14.72
N GLY A 317 -18.78 25.05 15.08
CA GLY A 317 -18.97 25.69 16.39
C GLY A 317 -19.04 27.21 16.25
N THR A 318 -20.25 27.76 16.33
CA THR A 318 -20.51 29.19 16.49
C THR A 318 -19.94 29.69 17.82
N ASP A 319 -18.98 30.63 17.82
CA ASP A 319 -19.16 31.89 18.56
C ASP A 319 -18.14 33.01 18.25
N SER A 320 -18.71 34.21 18.35
CA SER A 320 -18.21 35.59 18.36
C SER A 320 -16.71 35.95 18.48
N SER A 321 -16.28 36.79 17.52
CA SER A 321 -15.46 38.01 17.64
C SER A 321 -14.14 38.02 18.44
N ASN A 322 -13.02 38.23 17.73
CA ASN A 322 -12.32 39.52 17.79
C ASN A 322 -11.31 39.66 16.64
N GLN A 323 -11.48 40.74 15.88
CA GLN A 323 -10.52 41.23 14.90
C GLN A 323 -9.25 41.74 15.59
N ALA A 324 -8.09 41.34 15.08
CA ALA A 324 -6.89 42.17 15.12
C ALA A 324 -6.17 42.04 13.77
N GLN A 325 -6.36 43.06 12.93
CA GLN A 325 -5.53 43.31 11.76
C GLN A 325 -4.12 43.71 12.21
N ILE A 326 -3.08 43.14 11.59
CA ILE A 326 -1.78 43.81 11.46
C ILE A 326 -1.36 43.79 9.99
N SER A 327 -1.27 44.99 9.45
CA SER A 327 -0.88 45.36 8.10
C SER A 327 0.64 45.40 7.91
N SER A 328 1.09 44.88 6.77
CA SER A 328 2.19 45.31 5.88
C SER A 328 3.49 45.92 6.45
N SER A 329 4.63 45.42 5.96
CA SER A 329 5.57 46.30 5.24
C SER A 329 6.53 45.54 4.32
N SER A 330 6.58 46.00 3.07
CA SER A 330 7.55 45.69 2.02
C SER A 330 8.90 46.34 2.30
N ARG A 331 10.01 45.65 1.96
CA ARG A 331 11.29 46.31 1.65
C ARG A 331 12.00 45.64 0.48
N SER A 332 12.03 46.38 -0.61
CA SER A 332 12.92 46.25 -1.76
C SER A 332 14.34 46.72 -1.41
N SER A 333 15.36 46.00 -1.87
CA SER A 333 16.72 46.55 -2.03
C SER A 333 17.33 46.10 -3.35
N THR A 334 17.48 47.06 -4.26
CA THR A 334 18.32 47.07 -5.46
C THR A 334 19.81 47.10 -5.12
N GLY A 335 20.66 46.44 -5.91
CA GLY A 335 22.12 46.62 -5.83
C GLY A 335 22.98 45.78 -6.78
N SER A 336 22.95 46.13 -8.07
CA SER A 336 24.05 46.14 -9.07
C SER A 336 25.40 45.43 -8.80
N GLY A 337 25.79 44.59 -9.77
CA GLY A 337 27.02 44.79 -10.56
C GLY A 337 28.24 43.90 -10.28
N GLY A 338 28.74 43.20 -11.31
CA GLY A 338 30.10 42.66 -11.32
C GLY A 338 30.36 41.54 -12.32
N ALA A 339 30.74 41.88 -13.55
CA ALA A 339 31.18 40.95 -14.58
C ALA A 339 32.72 40.80 -14.60
N TYR A 340 33.21 39.56 -14.65
CA TYR A 340 34.49 39.08 -15.19
C TYR A 340 34.25 37.60 -15.54
N GLY A 341 34.58 36.98 -16.67
CA GLY A 341 35.43 37.35 -17.79
C GLY A 341 36.52 36.29 -18.01
N ARG A 342 36.28 35.33 -18.94
CA ARG A 342 37.24 34.44 -19.64
C ARG A 342 37.92 33.33 -18.81
N ALA A 343 38.39 32.20 -19.35
CA ALA A 343 38.30 31.44 -20.61
C ALA A 343 39.10 30.13 -20.39
N GLY A 344 38.81 29.03 -21.11
CA GLY A 344 39.74 27.89 -21.18
C GLY A 344 39.12 26.55 -21.58
N MET A 345 39.29 26.16 -22.83
CA MET A 345 38.94 24.87 -23.45
C MET A 345 39.92 23.73 -23.02
N LEU A 346 39.35 22.54 -22.74
CA LEU A 346 39.65 21.15 -23.21
C LEU A 346 41.11 20.66 -23.41
N PRO A 347 41.39 19.34 -23.60
CA PRO A 347 40.67 18.08 -23.23
C PRO A 347 41.63 17.03 -22.58
N THR A 348 41.12 15.80 -22.33
CA THR A 348 41.71 14.48 -22.75
C THR A 348 41.88 13.37 -21.68
N GLU A 349 41.39 12.20 -22.09
CA GLU A 349 41.87 10.81 -21.89
C GLU A 349 41.49 9.99 -20.65
N SER A 350 40.62 9.02 -20.96
CA SER A 350 40.41 7.69 -20.38
C SER A 350 41.69 6.88 -20.17
N TRP A 351 41.77 6.18 -19.03
CA TRP A 351 42.61 5.01 -18.84
C TRP A 351 41.83 3.88 -18.15
N THR A 352 41.58 2.81 -18.90
CA THR A 352 41.27 1.48 -18.37
C THR A 352 42.56 0.79 -17.93
N LEU A 353 42.60 0.28 -16.70
CA LEU A 353 43.63 -0.68 -16.29
C LEU A 353 42.95 -1.97 -15.81
N THR A 354 42.99 -2.98 -16.67
CA THR A 354 42.61 -4.36 -16.36
C THR A 354 43.82 -5.05 -15.72
N VAL A 355 43.67 -5.56 -14.49
CA VAL A 355 44.62 -6.52 -13.92
C VAL A 355 43.85 -7.76 -13.54
N SER A 356 43.99 -8.80 -14.37
CA SER A 356 43.63 -10.17 -14.01
C SER A 356 44.80 -10.80 -13.27
N LEU A 357 44.57 -11.30 -12.04
CA LEU A 357 45.39 -12.33 -11.42
C LEU A 357 44.49 -13.44 -10.91
N ILE A 358 44.78 -14.63 -11.42
CA ILE A 358 44.20 -15.93 -11.11
C ILE A 358 44.80 -16.42 -9.79
N GLY A 359 43.98 -16.96 -8.89
CA GLY A 359 44.45 -17.98 -7.94
C GLY A 359 43.77 -18.06 -6.57
N MET A 360 42.94 -19.10 -6.43
CA MET A 360 42.73 -19.93 -5.22
C MET A 360 41.92 -19.37 -4.05
N GLY A 361 40.64 -19.78 -4.03
CA GLY A 361 39.94 -20.49 -2.94
C GLY A 361 40.13 -20.04 -1.49
N LEU A 362 39.01 -19.65 -0.86
CA LEU A 362 38.45 -20.23 0.37
C LEU A 362 37.10 -19.54 0.64
N GLY A 363 36.12 -20.30 1.11
CA GLY A 363 34.73 -19.84 1.29
C GLY A 363 34.59 -18.73 2.33
N GLY A 364 33.63 -17.85 2.07
CA GLY A 364 33.13 -16.85 3.00
C GLY A 364 31.78 -16.36 2.49
N GLY A 365 30.71 -16.69 3.21
CA GLY A 365 29.39 -16.14 2.96
C GLY A 365 29.40 -14.63 3.18
N VAL A 366 28.86 -13.89 2.23
CA VAL A 366 28.62 -12.45 2.39
C VAL A 366 27.24 -12.31 3.01
N VAL A 367 27.22 -11.92 4.28
CA VAL A 367 26.05 -11.34 4.94
C VAL A 367 26.00 -9.89 4.47
N SER A 368 25.01 -9.55 3.65
CA SER A 368 24.68 -8.14 3.39
C SER A 368 23.92 -7.62 4.60
N LEU A 369 24.63 -6.88 5.46
CA LEU A 369 24.01 -5.93 6.38
C LEU A 369 23.57 -4.74 5.53
N TRP A 370 22.26 -4.53 5.42
CA TRP A 370 21.71 -3.24 5.03
C TRP A 370 21.48 -2.45 6.32
N LEU A 371 22.08 -1.26 6.39
CA LEU A 371 21.82 -0.22 7.40
C LEU A 371 21.08 0.91 6.70
#